data_AF-A0A5C1QHM4-F1
#
_entry.id   AF-A0A5C1QHM4-F1
#
_cell.length_a   1.000
_cell.length_b   1.000
_cell.length_c   1.000
_cell.angle_alpha   90.00
_cell.angle_beta   90.00
_cell.angle_gamma   90.00
#
_symmetry.space_group_name_H-M   'P 1'
#
loop_
_entity.id
_entity.type
_entity.pdbx_description
1 polymer ?
#
loop_
_entity_poly.entity_id
_entity_poly.type
_entity_poly.pdbx_seq_one_letter_code
_entity_poly.pdbx_strand_id
1 'polypeptide(L)'
;MEKYDSLIYGNGLNLNLFTRISNEISLNSYSKQYLDFGIFLKNLLTKPTHSSIWRDFEKKFDNHSESAKNTRLSTRNKLYNELDEILELGFEQWVSKYTFIEPSKITSNEKTFLYLAFNHWASLIDTNIFNRKNVESILQEYADKINTKVNNNQIYTLNFDTYFDNFLTARHLHGRFISPLRKFSSVLLSIPGNETNHEYTYLFGGNGLEKKSRINTLTSIQCDTYDFNFFNDNSDLGNVLIYGVAFGKTQFMTDDFLNEHNVHYDNFLVRSVDGHILERLSEKLKDNKLSSVTITYYNENDFKRISEWIDISGLKNVTKLKSLNEYDLLE
;
A
#
# COMPACT_ATOMS: atom_id res chain seq x y z
N MET A 1 -18.78 23.89 4.16
CA MET A 1 -17.79 23.07 3.46
C MET A 1 -18.53 21.91 2.81
N GLU A 2 -18.26 21.60 1.53
CA GLU A 2 -18.91 20.46 0.88
C GLU A 2 -18.53 19.17 1.59
N LYS A 3 -19.52 18.33 1.87
CA LYS A 3 -19.30 16.97 2.35
C LYS A 3 -19.17 16.04 1.15
N TYR A 4 -18.26 15.09 1.23
CA TYR A 4 -18.01 14.08 0.21
C TYR A 4 -18.90 12.86 0.42
N ASP A 5 -19.28 12.20 -0.67
CA ASP A 5 -20.07 10.97 -0.66
C ASP A 5 -19.19 9.72 -0.70
N SER A 6 -17.87 9.87 -0.79
CA SER A 6 -16.93 8.75 -0.67
C SER A 6 -15.54 9.28 -0.35
N LEU A 7 -14.73 8.45 0.32
CA LEU A 7 -13.34 8.73 0.60
C LEU A 7 -12.46 7.55 0.16
N ILE A 8 -11.39 7.85 -0.57
CA ILE A 8 -10.31 6.90 -0.88
C ILE A 8 -9.02 7.48 -0.28
N TYR A 9 -8.28 6.67 0.47
CA TYR A 9 -6.98 7.12 0.99
C TYR A 9 -5.88 6.07 0.89
N GLY A 10 -4.63 6.52 0.86
CA GLY A 10 -3.44 5.67 0.73
C GLY A 10 -2.40 5.92 1.83
N ASN A 11 -1.12 5.61 1.56
CA ASN A 11 -0.04 5.72 2.55
C ASN A 11 0.12 7.11 3.16
N GLY A 12 -0.27 8.15 2.41
CA GLY A 12 -0.16 9.52 2.90
C GLY A 12 -0.95 9.75 4.19
N LEU A 13 -2.08 9.05 4.38
CA LEU A 13 -2.83 9.11 5.63
C LEU A 13 -2.03 8.52 6.81
N ASN A 14 -1.42 7.34 6.61
CA ASN A 14 -0.58 6.70 7.61
C ASN A 14 0.66 7.52 7.94
N LEU A 15 1.33 8.08 6.93
CA LEU A 15 2.50 8.94 7.13
C LEU A 15 2.14 10.21 7.91
N ASN A 16 0.96 10.79 7.66
CA ASN A 16 0.45 11.93 8.41
C ASN A 16 0.19 11.55 9.88
N LEU A 17 -0.50 10.42 10.10
CA LEU A 17 -0.71 9.87 11.45
C LEU A 17 0.61 9.62 12.18
N PHE A 18 1.60 8.99 11.53
CA PHE A 18 2.92 8.73 12.12
C PHE A 18 3.67 10.01 12.46
N THR A 19 3.58 11.02 11.59
CA THR A 19 4.16 12.35 11.84
C THR A 19 3.53 12.95 13.09
N ARG A 20 2.20 12.94 13.18
CA ARG A 20 1.43 13.44 14.31
C ARG A 20 1.81 12.73 15.62
N ILE A 21 1.82 11.39 15.61
CA ILE A 21 2.26 10.59 16.75
C ILE A 21 3.69 10.98 17.16
N SER A 22 4.60 11.18 16.21
CA SER A 22 6.00 11.52 16.51
C SER A 22 6.17 12.93 17.11
N ASN A 23 5.26 13.85 16.79
CA ASN A 23 5.24 15.22 17.31
C ASN A 23 4.59 15.29 18.71
N GLU A 24 3.51 14.55 18.92
CA GLU A 24 2.72 14.60 20.15
C GLU A 24 3.19 13.61 21.23
N ILE A 25 3.87 12.53 20.83
CA ILE A 25 4.35 11.49 21.74
C ILE A 25 5.87 11.40 21.66
N SER A 26 6.53 11.49 22.82
CA SER A 26 7.98 11.30 22.91
C SER A 26 8.35 9.84 22.59
N LEU A 27 8.78 9.61 21.35
CA LEU A 27 9.30 8.34 20.88
C LEU A 27 10.82 8.27 21.12
N ASN A 28 11.29 7.17 21.71
CA ASN A 28 12.72 6.89 21.80
C ASN A 28 13.30 6.53 20.41
N SER A 29 14.62 6.61 20.25
CA SER A 29 15.29 6.31 18.97
C SER A 29 14.98 4.91 18.44
N TYR A 30 14.77 3.95 19.34
CA TYR A 30 14.38 2.59 18.97
C TYR A 30 12.99 2.52 18.32
N SER A 31 12.02 3.30 18.79
CA SER A 31 10.65 3.28 18.23
C SER A 31 10.56 4.10 16.95
N LYS A 32 11.30 5.23 16.87
CA LYS A 32 11.33 6.08 15.68
C LYS A 32 11.79 5.35 14.42
N GLN A 33 12.67 4.36 14.56
CA GLN A 33 13.17 3.58 13.42
C GLN A 33 12.06 2.77 12.70
N TYR A 34 10.90 2.57 13.33
CA TYR A 34 9.78 1.83 12.75
C TYR A 34 8.78 2.71 12.02
N LEU A 35 8.90 4.04 12.08
CA LEU A 35 8.03 4.95 11.32
C LEU A 35 8.35 4.94 9.81
N ASP A 36 9.50 4.37 9.43
CA ASP A 36 9.98 4.28 8.06
C ASP A 36 10.32 2.82 7.72
N PHE A 37 9.61 2.25 6.74
CA PHE A 37 9.85 0.87 6.32
C PHE A 37 11.23 0.67 5.70
N GLY A 38 11.76 1.64 4.96
CA GLY A 38 13.10 1.56 4.37
C GLY A 38 14.19 1.50 5.43
N ILE A 39 14.08 2.30 6.49
CA ILE A 39 14.99 2.23 7.65
C ILE A 39 14.88 0.87 8.33
N PHE A 40 13.66 0.37 8.56
CA PHE A 40 13.44 -0.96 9.11
C PHE A 40 14.08 -2.06 8.25
N LEU A 41 13.83 -2.04 6.93
CA LEU A 41 14.32 -3.04 6.00
C LEU A 41 15.85 -3.02 5.92
N LYS A 42 16.46 -1.84 5.82
CA LYS A 42 17.92 -1.67 5.92
C LYS A 42 18.46 -2.30 7.20
N ASN A 43 17.85 -2.03 8.35
CA ASN A 43 18.27 -2.63 9.62
C ASN A 43 18.14 -4.15 9.63
N LEU A 44 17.04 -4.69 9.10
CA LEU A 44 16.80 -6.13 9.01
C LEU A 44 17.86 -6.83 8.13
N LEU A 45 18.24 -6.21 7.01
CA LEU A 45 19.18 -6.77 6.04
C LEU A 45 20.65 -6.59 6.43
N THR A 46 20.99 -5.56 7.23
CA THR A 46 22.38 -5.24 7.58
C THR A 46 22.81 -5.75 8.96
N LYS A 47 21.91 -5.82 9.95
CA LYS A 47 22.30 -6.15 11.33
C LYS A 47 22.72 -7.62 11.49
N PRO A 48 23.67 -7.94 12.39
CA PRO A 48 24.09 -9.32 12.61
C PRO A 48 22.91 -10.26 12.90
N THR A 49 23.02 -11.53 12.53
CA THR A 49 21.96 -12.54 12.74
C THR A 49 21.61 -12.77 14.21
N HIS A 50 22.51 -12.45 15.14
CA HIS A 50 22.22 -12.52 16.58
C HIS A 50 21.47 -11.28 17.11
N SER A 51 21.23 -10.26 16.28
CA SER A 51 20.46 -9.07 16.67
C SER A 51 19.01 -9.43 17.01
N SER A 52 18.37 -8.64 17.88
CA SER A 52 16.96 -8.87 18.26
C SER A 52 16.03 -8.87 17.05
N ILE A 53 16.15 -7.86 16.17
CA ILE A 53 15.30 -7.73 14.98
C ILE A 53 15.38 -8.95 14.06
N TRP A 54 16.57 -9.53 13.84
CA TRP A 54 16.71 -10.72 13.01
C TRP A 54 16.16 -11.96 13.70
N ARG A 55 16.47 -12.17 14.99
CA ARG A 55 15.98 -13.33 15.74
C ARG A 55 14.46 -13.33 15.85
N ASP A 56 13.84 -12.17 16.03
CA ASP A 56 12.39 -12.06 16.12
C ASP A 56 11.71 -12.24 14.76
N PHE A 57 12.32 -11.73 13.69
CA PHE A 57 11.88 -12.00 12.32
C PHE A 57 11.99 -13.49 11.95
N GLU A 58 13.09 -14.16 12.30
CA GLU A 58 13.31 -15.57 11.96
C GLU A 58 12.25 -16.51 12.56
N LYS A 59 11.74 -16.18 13.76
CA LYS A 59 10.66 -16.94 14.41
C LYS A 59 9.37 -16.98 13.58
N LYS A 60 9.21 -16.12 12.57
CA LYS A 60 8.00 -16.03 11.73
C LYS A 60 8.03 -16.96 10.52
N PHE A 61 9.17 -17.58 10.21
CA PHE A 61 9.25 -18.60 9.17
C PHE A 61 8.85 -19.96 9.71
N ASP A 62 7.87 -20.61 9.08
CA ASP A 62 7.27 -21.88 9.54
C ASP A 62 8.22 -23.09 9.47
N ASN A 63 9.38 -22.95 8.85
CA ASN A 63 10.34 -24.04 8.66
C ASN A 63 11.70 -23.68 9.28
N HIS A 64 12.04 -24.36 10.38
CA HIS A 64 13.31 -24.18 11.11
C HIS A 64 14.42 -25.15 10.69
N SER A 65 14.22 -25.93 9.62
CA SER A 65 15.27 -26.80 9.08
C SER A 65 16.51 -26.00 8.65
N GLU A 66 17.67 -26.66 8.63
CA GLU A 66 18.94 -26.04 8.21
C GLU A 66 18.90 -25.56 6.75
N SER A 67 18.24 -26.32 5.88
CA SER A 67 17.99 -25.90 4.50
C SER A 67 17.20 -24.59 4.44
N ALA A 68 16.12 -24.48 5.21
CA ALA A 68 15.32 -23.26 5.26
C ALA A 68 16.09 -22.06 5.84
N LYS A 69 16.96 -22.29 6.85
CA LYS A 69 17.87 -21.26 7.37
C LYS A 69 18.83 -20.76 6.28
N ASN A 70 19.46 -21.68 5.55
CA ASN A 70 20.38 -21.34 4.47
C ASN A 70 19.68 -20.57 3.35
N THR A 71 18.46 -20.97 2.98
CA THR A 71 17.63 -20.22 2.02
C THR A 71 17.36 -18.80 2.51
N ARG A 72 16.96 -18.61 3.78
CA ARG A 72 16.72 -17.27 4.34
C ARG A 72 17.95 -16.38 4.33
N LEU A 73 19.11 -16.92 4.70
CA LEU A 73 20.37 -16.19 4.69
C LEU A 73 20.80 -15.82 3.27
N SER A 74 20.64 -16.74 2.32
CA SER A 74 20.89 -16.49 0.90
C SER A 74 19.98 -15.40 0.35
N THR A 75 18.67 -15.49 0.61
CA THR A 75 17.68 -14.47 0.25
C THR A 75 18.02 -13.12 0.86
N ARG A 76 18.34 -13.08 2.15
CA ARG A 76 18.75 -11.84 2.85
C ARG A 76 19.98 -11.21 2.19
N ASN A 77 21.01 -12.00 1.90
CA ASN A 77 22.25 -11.50 1.28
C ASN A 77 21.99 -10.95 -0.12
N LYS A 78 21.13 -11.60 -0.90
CA LYS A 78 20.73 -11.10 -2.21
C LYS A 78 19.98 -9.78 -2.10
N LEU A 79 18.96 -9.70 -1.23
CA LEU A 79 18.21 -8.46 -0.99
C LEU A 79 19.09 -7.34 -0.42
N TYR A 80 20.11 -7.68 0.37
CA TYR A 80 21.11 -6.73 0.85
C TYR A 80 21.90 -6.09 -0.31
N ASN A 81 22.27 -6.89 -1.32
CA ASN A 81 22.97 -6.36 -2.51
C ASN A 81 22.07 -5.46 -3.38
N GLU A 82 20.75 -5.61 -3.27
CA GLU A 82 19.75 -4.80 -3.98
C GLU A 82 19.25 -3.61 -3.13
N LEU A 83 19.77 -3.46 -1.89
CA LEU A 83 19.21 -2.53 -0.90
C LEU A 83 19.19 -1.08 -1.38
N ASP A 84 20.26 -0.63 -2.03
CA ASP A 84 20.34 0.76 -2.52
C ASP A 84 19.25 1.02 -3.56
N GLU A 85 19.02 0.08 -4.48
CA GLU A 85 17.94 0.17 -5.47
C GLU A 85 16.56 0.11 -4.79
N ILE A 86 16.36 -0.76 -3.79
CA ILE A 86 15.09 -0.83 -3.03
C ILE A 86 14.77 0.51 -2.37
N LEU A 87 15.78 1.16 -1.77
CA LEU A 87 15.61 2.43 -1.08
C LEU A 87 15.43 3.61 -2.05
N GLU A 88 16.09 3.57 -3.22
CA GLU A 88 15.95 4.58 -4.26
C GLU A 88 14.58 4.51 -4.97
N LEU A 89 14.15 3.31 -5.35
CA LEU A 89 12.87 3.06 -6.02
C LEU A 89 11.67 3.19 -5.09
N GLY A 90 11.85 2.80 -3.83
CA GLY A 90 10.76 2.46 -2.93
C GLY A 90 10.30 1.01 -3.09
N PHE A 91 9.95 0.40 -1.96
CA PHE A 91 9.65 -1.03 -1.84
C PHE A 91 8.62 -1.56 -2.85
N GLU A 92 7.44 -0.93 -2.94
CA GLU A 92 6.38 -1.43 -3.82
C GLU A 92 6.75 -1.33 -5.30
N GLN A 93 7.51 -0.30 -5.67
CA GLN A 93 8.02 -0.14 -7.03
C GLN A 93 9.07 -1.22 -7.34
N TRP A 94 10.01 -1.45 -6.43
CA TRP A 94 11.02 -2.51 -6.59
C TRP A 94 10.37 -3.89 -6.73
N VAL A 95 9.37 -4.22 -5.90
CA VAL A 95 8.63 -5.49 -6.00
C VAL A 95 7.91 -5.62 -7.34
N SER A 96 7.34 -4.52 -7.86
CA SER A 96 6.71 -4.45 -9.18
C SER A 96 7.68 -4.85 -10.29
N LYS A 97 8.85 -4.21 -10.35
CA LYS A 97 9.90 -4.46 -11.36
C LYS A 97 10.17 -5.93 -11.57
N TYR A 98 10.53 -6.58 -10.47
CA TYR A 98 11.07 -7.92 -10.47
C TYR A 98 9.97 -8.98 -10.48
N THR A 99 8.71 -8.58 -10.28
CA THR A 99 7.59 -9.50 -10.49
C THR A 99 7.19 -9.57 -11.97
N PHE A 100 7.33 -8.49 -12.74
CA PHE A 100 6.74 -8.41 -14.09
C PHE A 100 7.74 -8.29 -15.24
N ILE A 101 8.85 -7.59 -15.04
CA ILE A 101 9.80 -7.28 -16.13
C ILE A 101 10.96 -8.26 -16.08
N GLU A 102 11.48 -8.47 -14.89
CA GLU A 102 12.59 -9.39 -14.64
C GLU A 102 12.16 -10.50 -13.68
N PRO A 103 11.11 -11.29 -13.99
CA PRO A 103 10.60 -12.34 -13.10
C PRO A 103 11.64 -13.41 -12.75
N SER A 104 12.72 -13.52 -13.55
CA SER A 104 13.85 -14.41 -13.29
C SER A 104 14.80 -13.89 -12.20
N LYS A 105 14.77 -12.59 -11.87
CA LYS A 105 15.69 -11.99 -10.90
C LYS A 105 15.24 -12.13 -9.45
N ILE A 106 13.95 -12.34 -9.16
CA ILE A 106 13.48 -12.70 -7.81
C ILE A 106 12.74 -14.04 -7.86
N THR A 107 13.06 -14.92 -6.92
CA THR A 107 12.35 -16.20 -6.76
C THR A 107 11.17 -16.04 -5.80
N SER A 108 10.39 -17.11 -5.63
CA SER A 108 9.34 -17.17 -4.62
C SER A 108 9.85 -16.93 -3.19
N ASN A 109 11.12 -17.26 -2.91
CA ASN A 109 11.73 -17.06 -1.59
C ASN A 109 11.97 -15.57 -1.28
N GLU A 110 12.46 -14.78 -2.24
CA GLU A 110 12.62 -13.32 -2.08
C GLU A 110 11.27 -12.65 -1.89
N LYS A 111 10.27 -13.01 -2.71
CA LYS A 111 8.90 -12.50 -2.56
C LYS A 111 8.37 -12.81 -1.15
N THR A 112 8.46 -14.07 -0.73
CA THR A 112 8.06 -14.52 0.60
C THR A 112 8.75 -13.73 1.72
N PHE A 113 10.07 -13.57 1.64
CA PHE A 113 10.85 -12.85 2.63
C PHE A 113 10.37 -11.40 2.79
N LEU A 114 10.13 -10.72 1.68
CA LEU A 114 9.70 -9.32 1.67
C LEU A 114 8.30 -9.15 2.27
N TYR A 115 7.36 -10.02 1.93
CA TYR A 115 6.01 -10.01 2.53
C TYR A 115 6.05 -10.25 4.04
N LEU A 116 6.90 -11.18 4.50
CA LEU A 116 7.13 -11.42 5.92
C LEU A 116 7.79 -10.21 6.59
N ALA A 117 8.76 -9.57 5.94
CA ALA A 117 9.44 -8.40 6.48
C ALA A 117 8.46 -7.25 6.66
N PHE A 118 7.58 -7.03 5.69
CA PHE A 118 6.55 -6.00 5.73
C PHE A 118 5.49 -6.28 6.82
N ASN A 119 5.02 -7.52 6.96
CA ASN A 119 4.13 -7.91 8.07
C ASN A 119 4.80 -7.76 9.45
N HIS A 120 6.08 -8.13 9.55
CA HIS A 120 6.82 -8.02 10.79
C HIS A 120 7.00 -6.55 11.20
N TRP A 121 7.30 -5.68 10.23
CA TRP A 121 7.35 -4.23 10.43
C TRP A 121 6.06 -3.70 11.02
N ALA A 122 4.91 -4.02 10.42
CA ALA A 122 3.60 -3.59 10.92
C ALA A 122 3.35 -4.04 12.37
N SER A 123 3.64 -5.31 12.68
CA SER A 123 3.53 -5.83 14.05
C SER A 123 4.44 -5.10 15.07
N LEU A 124 5.61 -4.62 14.62
CA LEU A 124 6.49 -3.81 15.46
C LEU A 124 5.93 -2.40 15.67
N ILE A 125 5.25 -1.82 14.68
CA ILE A 125 4.55 -0.54 14.85
C ILE A 125 3.43 -0.71 15.88
N ASP A 126 2.60 -1.75 15.80
CA ASP A 126 1.56 -2.05 16.80
C ASP A 126 2.15 -2.10 18.21
N THR A 127 3.20 -2.89 18.37
CA THR A 127 3.79 -3.18 19.68
C THR A 127 4.52 -1.98 20.27
N ASN A 128 5.26 -1.21 19.46
CA ASN A 128 6.16 -0.17 19.94
C ASN A 128 5.58 1.24 19.86
N ILE A 129 4.55 1.45 19.03
CA ILE A 129 3.96 2.75 18.76
C ILE A 129 2.50 2.74 19.22
N PHE A 130 1.63 1.93 18.61
CA PHE A 130 0.17 2.01 18.88
C PHE A 130 -0.26 1.59 20.28
N ASN A 131 0.49 0.71 20.95
CA ASN A 131 0.23 0.36 22.35
C ASN A 131 0.61 1.45 23.39
N ARG A 132 1.09 2.62 22.95
CA ARG A 132 1.45 3.72 23.87
C ARG A 132 0.22 4.50 24.31
N LYS A 133 0.28 5.03 25.54
CA LYS A 133 -0.75 5.96 26.05
C LYS A 133 -0.94 7.14 25.09
N ASN A 134 -2.18 7.58 24.95
CA ASN A 134 -2.64 8.70 24.12
C ASN A 134 -2.68 8.46 22.60
N VAL A 135 -2.09 7.39 22.06
CA VAL A 135 -2.19 7.12 20.60
C VAL A 135 -3.64 6.90 20.17
N GLU A 136 -4.42 6.19 20.99
CA GLU A 136 -5.85 5.98 20.73
C GLU A 136 -6.63 7.30 20.64
N SER A 137 -6.31 8.28 21.50
CA SER A 137 -6.93 9.61 21.45
C SER A 137 -6.56 10.36 20.17
N ILE A 138 -5.31 10.23 19.71
CA ILE A 138 -4.84 10.84 18.45
C ILE A 138 -5.57 10.22 17.26
N LEU A 139 -5.72 8.89 17.25
CA LEU A 139 -6.46 8.16 16.23
C LEU A 139 -7.93 8.59 16.19
N GLN A 140 -8.60 8.63 17.35
CA GLN A 140 -9.99 9.05 17.45
C GLN A 140 -10.18 10.48 16.93
N GLU A 141 -9.36 11.43 17.39
CA GLU A 141 -9.50 12.82 16.96
C GLU A 141 -9.30 12.98 15.44
N TYR A 142 -8.37 12.21 14.87
CA TYR A 142 -8.12 12.22 13.44
C TYR A 142 -9.27 11.57 12.65
N ALA A 143 -9.82 10.46 13.14
CA ALA A 143 -10.98 9.80 12.55
C ALA A 143 -12.24 10.66 12.63
N ASP A 144 -12.47 11.37 13.73
CA ASP A 144 -13.60 12.29 13.90
C ASP A 144 -13.57 13.38 12.84
N LYS A 145 -12.38 13.95 12.57
CA LYS A 145 -12.18 14.94 11.51
C LYS A 145 -12.57 14.38 10.14
N ILE A 146 -12.17 13.15 9.82
CA ILE A 146 -12.58 12.47 8.58
C ILE A 146 -14.10 12.29 8.52
N ASN A 147 -14.71 11.80 9.60
CA ASN A 147 -16.14 11.56 9.70
C ASN A 147 -16.98 12.85 9.53
N THR A 148 -16.45 14.02 9.86
CA THR A 148 -17.18 15.29 9.62
C THR A 148 -17.31 15.65 8.14
N LYS A 149 -16.40 15.16 7.28
CA LYS A 149 -16.30 15.54 5.87
C LYS A 149 -16.95 14.50 4.93
N VAL A 150 -17.33 13.32 5.41
CA VAL A 150 -17.93 12.26 4.59
C VAL A 150 -19.39 12.02 5.00
N ASN A 151 -20.31 11.99 4.03
CA ASN A 151 -21.75 11.82 4.24
C ASN A 151 -22.16 10.38 4.55
N ASN A 152 -21.41 9.39 4.08
CA ASN A 152 -21.76 7.98 4.15
C ASN A 152 -20.56 7.11 4.59
N ASN A 153 -20.81 5.82 4.81
CA ASN A 153 -19.77 4.87 5.24
C ASN A 153 -18.96 4.29 4.06
N GLN A 154 -18.89 4.96 2.91
CA GLN A 154 -18.08 4.50 1.76
C GLN A 154 -16.65 5.03 1.87
N ILE A 155 -15.92 4.46 2.83
CA ILE A 155 -14.51 4.77 3.09
C ILE A 155 -13.68 3.60 2.59
N TYR A 156 -12.70 3.89 1.72
CA TYR A 156 -11.81 2.91 1.12
C TYR A 156 -10.36 3.24 1.44
N THR A 157 -9.59 2.21 1.79
CA THR A 157 -8.13 2.32 1.93
C THR A 157 -7.44 1.50 0.83
N LEU A 158 -6.45 2.12 0.19
CA LEU A 158 -5.53 1.46 -0.73
C LEU A 158 -4.45 0.70 0.01
N ASN A 159 -4.13 1.15 1.22
CA ASN A 159 -3.01 0.63 1.97
C ASN A 159 -3.48 -0.10 3.20
N PHE A 160 -2.56 -0.91 3.71
CA PHE A 160 -2.74 -1.70 4.91
C PHE A 160 -2.73 -0.80 6.14
N ASP A 161 -3.91 -0.34 6.50
CA ASP A 161 -4.18 0.48 7.66
C ASP A 161 -5.36 -0.14 8.37
N THR A 162 -5.08 -0.91 9.41
CA THR A 162 -6.11 -1.35 10.36
C THR A 162 -6.20 -0.39 11.55
N TYR A 163 -5.40 0.68 11.57
CA TYR A 163 -5.27 1.58 12.70
C TYR A 163 -6.55 2.39 12.89
N PHE A 164 -7.24 2.68 11.80
CA PHE A 164 -8.53 3.34 11.83
C PHE A 164 -9.74 2.39 11.78
N ASP A 165 -9.59 1.07 11.67
CA ASP A 165 -10.73 0.15 11.48
C ASP A 165 -11.79 0.22 12.62
N ASN A 166 -11.37 0.59 13.83
CA ASN A 166 -12.29 0.77 14.98
C ASN A 166 -13.01 2.14 14.96
N PHE A 167 -12.55 3.09 14.14
CA PHE A 167 -13.02 4.48 14.12
C PHE A 167 -13.64 4.88 12.78
N LEU A 168 -13.17 4.29 11.70
CA LEU A 168 -13.62 4.43 10.32
C LEU A 168 -14.02 3.04 9.83
N THR A 169 -15.24 2.88 9.32
CA THR A 169 -15.66 1.62 8.68
C THR A 169 -15.04 1.52 7.29
N ALA A 170 -13.74 1.22 7.23
CA ALA A 170 -12.94 1.21 6.01
C ALA A 170 -13.01 -0.14 5.27
N ARG A 171 -13.04 -0.06 3.94
CA ARG A 171 -12.99 -1.17 3.00
C ARG A 171 -11.60 -1.25 2.37
N HIS A 172 -10.99 -2.41 2.42
CA HIS A 172 -9.57 -2.59 2.10
C HIS A 172 -9.38 -3.07 0.66
N LEU A 173 -8.86 -2.21 -0.20
CA LEU A 173 -8.77 -2.48 -1.64
C LEU A 173 -7.62 -3.43 -1.99
N HIS A 174 -6.48 -3.37 -1.29
CA HIS A 174 -5.31 -4.22 -1.59
C HIS A 174 -5.06 -5.33 -0.55
N GLY A 175 -5.96 -5.54 0.42
CA GLY A 175 -5.89 -6.59 1.46
C GLY A 175 -5.68 -6.04 2.88
N ARG A 176 -5.34 -6.89 3.85
CA ARG A 176 -5.24 -6.52 5.29
C ARG A 176 -4.04 -7.09 6.00
N PHE A 177 -3.55 -6.37 7.03
CA PHE A 177 -2.53 -6.90 7.94
C PHE A 177 -3.00 -8.10 8.76
N ILE A 178 -2.14 -9.10 8.91
CA ILE A 178 -2.36 -10.24 9.81
C ILE A 178 -1.72 -9.90 11.13
N SER A 179 -2.55 -9.46 12.07
CA SER A 179 -2.14 -9.20 13.44
C SER A 179 -2.90 -10.15 14.39
N PRO A 180 -2.20 -10.97 15.20
CA PRO A 180 -0.75 -11.14 15.24
C PRO A 180 -0.24 -12.06 14.12
N LEU A 181 0.89 -11.70 13.48
CA LEU A 181 1.60 -12.62 12.59
C LEU A 181 2.15 -13.80 13.40
N ARG A 182 1.49 -14.95 13.33
CA ARG A 182 1.92 -16.17 14.04
C ARG A 182 2.89 -17.00 13.21
N LYS A 183 2.62 -17.15 11.92
CA LYS A 183 3.24 -18.13 11.02
C LYS A 183 3.27 -17.63 9.59
N PHE A 184 4.19 -18.15 8.76
CA PHE A 184 4.29 -17.82 7.33
C PHE A 184 3.04 -18.23 6.55
N SER A 185 2.53 -19.42 6.82
CA SER A 185 1.26 -19.90 6.26
C SER A 185 0.10 -18.94 6.53
N SER A 186 0.20 -18.05 7.53
CA SER A 186 -0.82 -17.03 7.78
C SER A 186 -0.86 -15.95 6.69
N VAL A 187 0.27 -15.61 6.05
CA VAL A 187 0.32 -14.58 4.97
C VAL A 187 0.02 -15.13 3.59
N LEU A 188 -0.15 -16.45 3.47
CA LEU A 188 -0.55 -17.11 2.23
C LEU A 188 -2.07 -17.28 2.18
N LEU A 189 -2.65 -16.92 1.05
CA LEU A 189 -3.99 -17.30 0.67
C LEU A 189 -3.92 -18.58 -0.19
N SER A 190 -4.61 -19.62 0.27
CA SER A 190 -4.71 -20.87 -0.50
C SER A 190 -5.80 -20.72 -1.57
N ILE A 191 -5.45 -21.01 -2.82
CA ILE A 191 -6.41 -21.08 -3.93
C ILE A 191 -7.00 -22.51 -3.98
N PRO A 192 -8.31 -22.70 -3.76
CA PRO A 192 -8.95 -24.01 -3.90
C PRO A 192 -8.73 -24.59 -5.29
N GLY A 193 -8.28 -25.86 -5.36
CA GLY A 193 -8.07 -26.56 -6.63
C GLY A 193 -6.73 -26.28 -7.32
N ASN A 194 -5.87 -25.44 -6.75
CA ASN A 194 -4.50 -25.23 -7.22
C ASN A 194 -3.53 -25.05 -6.04
N GLU A 195 -3.25 -26.14 -5.33
CA GLU A 195 -2.34 -26.15 -4.17
C GLU A 195 -0.90 -25.76 -4.52
N THR A 196 -0.54 -25.72 -5.80
CA THR A 196 0.77 -25.29 -6.28
C THR A 196 0.90 -23.77 -6.47
N ASN A 197 -0.23 -23.05 -6.54
CA ASN A 197 -0.25 -21.59 -6.65
C ASN A 197 -0.82 -20.99 -5.35
N HIS A 198 0.04 -20.33 -4.59
CA HIS A 198 -0.38 -19.56 -3.42
C HIS A 198 -0.43 -18.09 -3.77
N GLU A 199 -1.46 -17.42 -3.28
CA GLU A 199 -1.53 -15.98 -3.26
C GLU A 199 -1.08 -15.44 -1.90
N TYR A 200 -0.87 -14.14 -1.82
CA TYR A 200 -0.57 -13.47 -0.56
C TYR A 200 -1.77 -12.65 -0.13
N THR A 201 -2.01 -12.52 1.17
CA THR A 201 -3.12 -11.71 1.72
C THR A 201 -3.02 -10.19 1.46
N TYR A 202 -2.05 -9.78 0.62
CA TYR A 202 -1.71 -8.42 0.21
C TYR A 202 -1.42 -8.40 -1.30
N LEU A 203 -1.85 -7.35 -2.01
CA LEU A 203 -1.59 -7.16 -3.44
C LEU A 203 -0.43 -6.16 -3.68
N PHE A 204 0.81 -6.50 -3.31
CA PHE A 204 1.97 -5.62 -3.56
C PHE A 204 2.38 -5.54 -5.02
N GLY A 205 2.89 -4.37 -5.41
CA GLY A 205 3.71 -4.18 -6.61
C GLY A 205 2.98 -4.42 -7.93
N GLY A 206 1.71 -4.79 -7.89
CA GLY A 206 0.89 -4.97 -9.08
C GLY A 206 0.64 -3.67 -9.81
N ASN A 207 0.73 -3.70 -11.14
CA ASN A 207 0.14 -2.66 -11.97
C ASN A 207 -1.38 -2.91 -12.11
N GLY A 208 -2.12 -2.05 -12.82
CA GLY A 208 -3.57 -2.18 -12.91
C GLY A 208 -4.07 -3.51 -13.50
N LEU A 209 -3.35 -4.07 -14.48
CA LEU A 209 -3.72 -5.35 -15.11
C LEU A 209 -3.40 -6.55 -14.22
N GLU A 210 -2.26 -6.56 -13.52
CA GLU A 210 -1.98 -7.63 -12.57
C GLU A 210 -2.99 -7.59 -11.43
N LYS A 211 -3.25 -6.42 -10.86
CA LYS A 211 -4.22 -6.29 -9.77
C LYS A 211 -5.58 -6.79 -10.25
N LYS A 212 -6.02 -6.39 -11.46
CA LYS A 212 -7.25 -6.91 -12.08
C LYS A 212 -7.22 -8.44 -12.28
N SER A 213 -6.11 -9.00 -12.74
CA SER A 213 -5.96 -10.45 -12.95
C SER A 213 -6.04 -11.23 -11.62
N ARG A 214 -5.37 -10.73 -10.58
CA ARG A 214 -5.42 -11.30 -9.23
C ARG A 214 -6.80 -11.13 -8.62
N ILE A 215 -7.41 -9.94 -8.72
CA ILE A 215 -8.80 -9.69 -8.33
C ILE A 215 -9.73 -10.70 -9.01
N ASN A 216 -9.63 -10.92 -10.32
CA ASN A 216 -10.48 -11.88 -11.04
C ASN A 216 -10.28 -13.32 -10.53
N THR A 217 -9.03 -13.69 -10.22
CA THR A 217 -8.73 -14.99 -9.63
C THR A 217 -9.34 -15.11 -8.23
N LEU A 218 -9.17 -14.08 -7.39
CA LEU A 218 -9.61 -14.05 -6.00
C LEU A 218 -11.12 -13.93 -5.84
N THR A 219 -11.81 -13.17 -6.70
CA THR A 219 -13.28 -13.06 -6.71
C THR A 219 -13.94 -14.39 -7.05
N SER A 220 -13.31 -15.21 -7.90
CA SER A 220 -13.80 -16.57 -8.18
C SER A 220 -13.75 -17.51 -6.97
N ILE A 221 -13.00 -17.13 -5.92
CA ILE A 221 -12.72 -17.97 -4.75
C ILE A 221 -13.47 -17.52 -3.48
N GLN A 222 -14.25 -16.43 -3.53
CA GLN A 222 -14.90 -15.81 -2.36
C GLN A 222 -13.92 -15.57 -1.19
N CYS A 223 -13.29 -14.39 -1.16
CA CYS A 223 -12.31 -14.00 -0.14
C CYS A 223 -12.72 -12.71 0.58
N ASP A 224 -12.89 -12.79 1.91
CA ASP A 224 -13.30 -11.64 2.76
C ASP A 224 -12.16 -10.65 3.05
N THR A 225 -10.94 -10.93 2.58
CA THR A 225 -9.75 -10.09 2.83
C THR A 225 -9.74 -8.82 1.99
N TYR A 226 -10.39 -8.82 0.82
CA TYR A 226 -10.36 -7.73 -0.14
C TYR A 226 -11.77 -7.21 -0.39
N ASP A 227 -11.95 -5.88 -0.44
CA ASP A 227 -13.19 -5.31 -0.96
C ASP A 227 -13.09 -5.07 -2.47
N PHE A 228 -13.49 -6.09 -3.23
CA PHE A 228 -13.50 -6.00 -4.69
C PHE A 228 -14.69 -5.23 -5.26
N ASN A 229 -15.63 -4.77 -4.43
CA ASN A 229 -16.77 -4.01 -4.93
C ASN A 229 -16.32 -2.72 -5.57
N PHE A 230 -15.38 -1.96 -4.98
CA PHE A 230 -14.89 -0.74 -5.63
C PHE A 230 -14.44 -0.94 -7.09
N PHE A 231 -13.81 -2.09 -7.39
CA PHE A 231 -13.33 -2.43 -8.74
C PHE A 231 -14.44 -2.89 -9.69
N ASN A 232 -15.50 -3.52 -9.17
CA ASN A 232 -16.53 -4.17 -9.99
C ASN A 232 -17.92 -3.52 -9.90
N ASP A 233 -18.13 -2.61 -8.95
CA ASP A 233 -19.43 -2.08 -8.56
C ASP A 233 -19.77 -0.82 -9.36
N ASN A 234 -20.97 -0.80 -9.92
CA ASN A 234 -21.57 0.35 -10.60
C ASN A 234 -22.18 1.36 -9.61
N SER A 235 -21.75 1.32 -8.34
CA SER A 235 -22.11 2.29 -7.31
C SER A 235 -21.88 3.72 -7.78
N ASP A 236 -22.88 4.53 -7.42
CA ASP A 236 -22.78 5.98 -7.44
C ASP A 236 -21.95 6.43 -6.24
N LEU A 237 -20.81 7.05 -6.51
CA LEU A 237 -19.89 7.59 -5.53
C LEU A 237 -20.12 9.10 -5.30
N GLY A 238 -21.06 9.73 -6.03
CA GLY A 238 -21.36 11.15 -5.91
C GLY A 238 -20.11 12.03 -6.04
N ASN A 239 -19.72 12.70 -4.96
CA ASN A 239 -18.44 13.41 -4.87
C ASN A 239 -17.40 12.62 -4.07
N VAL A 240 -16.25 12.31 -4.66
CA VAL A 240 -15.19 11.53 -3.99
C VAL A 240 -14.02 12.41 -3.53
N LEU A 241 -13.55 12.18 -2.31
CA LEU A 241 -12.28 12.71 -1.79
C LEU A 241 -11.19 11.64 -1.93
N ILE A 242 -10.03 12.01 -2.46
CA ILE A 242 -8.83 11.18 -2.54
C ILE A 242 -7.74 11.81 -1.68
N TYR A 243 -7.31 11.11 -0.65
CA TYR A 243 -6.35 11.60 0.32
C TYR A 243 -5.07 10.78 0.38
N GLY A 244 -3.93 11.40 0.07
CA GLY A 244 -2.62 10.77 0.31
C GLY A 244 -2.37 9.51 -0.51
N VAL A 245 -2.91 9.45 -1.73
CA VAL A 245 -2.65 8.39 -2.70
C VAL A 245 -1.49 8.81 -3.58
N ALA A 246 -0.43 8.01 -3.60
CA ALA A 246 0.72 8.28 -4.44
C ALA A 246 0.49 7.75 -5.86
N PHE A 247 0.01 8.61 -6.75
CA PHE A 247 0.02 8.33 -8.19
C PHE A 247 1.46 8.50 -8.71
N GLY A 248 2.29 7.46 -8.54
CA GLY A 248 3.69 7.45 -8.94
C GLY A 248 3.91 6.74 -10.28
N LYS A 249 4.78 7.29 -11.14
CA LYS A 249 5.40 6.51 -12.23
C LYS A 249 6.28 5.46 -11.58
N THR A 250 6.10 4.20 -11.95
CA THR A 250 7.14 3.22 -11.70
C THR A 250 8.38 3.66 -12.47
N GLN A 251 9.60 3.53 -11.92
CA GLN A 251 10.84 3.80 -12.69
C GLN A 251 10.99 2.96 -13.98
N PHE A 252 10.08 1.99 -14.21
CA PHE A 252 10.09 1.00 -15.29
C PHE A 252 9.44 1.39 -16.61
N MET A 253 8.94 2.61 -16.77
CA MET A 253 8.21 3.00 -17.98
C MET A 253 8.90 4.18 -18.67
N THR A 254 10.18 3.99 -19.03
CA THR A 254 10.87 4.91 -19.94
C THR A 254 10.29 4.79 -21.33
N ASP A 255 10.36 5.85 -22.13
CA ASP A 255 9.89 5.81 -23.52
C ASP A 255 10.62 4.72 -24.33
N ASP A 256 11.89 4.43 -24.00
CA ASP A 256 12.67 3.35 -24.62
C ASP A 256 12.09 1.96 -24.37
N PHE A 257 11.69 1.63 -23.14
CA PHE A 257 11.02 0.36 -22.82
C PHE A 257 9.67 0.23 -23.55
N LEU A 258 8.95 1.34 -23.69
CA LEU A 258 7.66 1.40 -24.38
C LEU A 258 7.77 1.21 -25.89
N ASN A 259 8.88 1.66 -26.49
CA ASN A 259 9.20 1.46 -27.90
C ASN A 259 9.60 0.01 -28.21
N GLU A 260 10.09 -0.74 -27.23
CA GLU A 260 10.47 -2.15 -27.39
C GLU A 260 9.29 -3.12 -27.19
N HIS A 261 8.23 -2.72 -26.45
CA HIS A 261 7.13 -3.60 -26.05
C HIS A 261 5.74 -3.01 -26.40
N ASN A 262 5.51 -2.81 -27.70
CA ASN A 262 4.37 -2.09 -28.28
C ASN A 262 2.97 -2.60 -27.89
N VAL A 263 2.83 -3.85 -27.44
CA VAL A 263 1.53 -4.41 -26.98
C VAL A 263 1.02 -3.74 -25.71
N HIS A 264 1.89 -3.07 -24.96
CA HIS A 264 1.52 -2.34 -23.74
C HIS A 264 1.31 -0.85 -23.99
N TYR A 265 1.51 -0.35 -25.22
CA TYR A 265 1.58 1.08 -25.61
C TYR A 265 0.28 1.88 -25.45
N ASP A 266 -0.89 1.25 -25.30
CA ASP A 266 -2.17 1.96 -25.32
C ASP A 266 -2.90 2.15 -23.98
N ASN A 267 -2.40 1.66 -22.84
CA ASN A 267 -3.05 1.95 -21.55
C ASN A 267 -2.04 2.40 -20.48
N PHE A 268 -1.88 3.71 -20.31
CA PHE A 268 -0.94 4.34 -19.36
C PHE A 268 -1.34 4.12 -17.89
N LEU A 269 -2.64 4.00 -17.58
CA LEU A 269 -3.13 3.78 -16.22
C LEU A 269 -2.95 2.35 -15.74
N VAL A 270 -2.94 1.42 -16.69
CA VAL A 270 -2.52 0.04 -16.49
C VAL A 270 -1.04 -0.06 -16.07
N ARG A 271 -0.22 0.97 -16.27
CA ARG A 271 1.24 0.98 -16.08
C ARG A 271 1.73 1.56 -14.75
N SER A 272 0.86 1.99 -13.85
CA SER A 272 1.26 2.41 -12.51
C SER A 272 0.73 1.49 -11.42
N VAL A 273 1.43 1.51 -10.28
CA VAL A 273 1.06 0.73 -9.09
C VAL A 273 -0.42 0.95 -8.77
N ASP A 274 -0.89 2.20 -8.77
CA ASP A 274 -2.26 2.56 -8.42
C ASP A 274 -3.08 3.23 -9.53
N GLY A 275 -2.61 3.18 -10.79
CA GLY A 275 -3.31 3.81 -11.91
C GLY A 275 -4.67 3.21 -12.24
N HIS A 276 -4.91 1.95 -11.86
CA HIS A 276 -6.22 1.31 -11.95
C HIS A 276 -7.33 2.07 -11.21
N ILE A 277 -6.99 2.83 -10.16
CA ILE A 277 -7.94 3.69 -9.45
C ILE A 277 -8.38 4.84 -10.35
N LEU A 278 -7.43 5.50 -11.01
CA LEU A 278 -7.71 6.60 -11.93
C LEU A 278 -8.54 6.12 -13.13
N GLU A 279 -8.27 4.93 -13.64
CA GLU A 279 -9.05 4.31 -14.72
C GLU A 279 -10.50 4.12 -14.27
N ARG A 280 -10.72 3.54 -13.08
CA ARG A 280 -12.06 3.32 -12.53
C ARG A 280 -12.82 4.61 -12.28
N LEU A 281 -12.15 5.65 -11.76
CA LEU A 281 -12.78 6.95 -11.51
C LEU A 281 -13.16 7.64 -12.84
N SER A 282 -12.32 7.52 -13.87
CA SER A 282 -12.61 8.02 -15.22
C SER A 282 -13.85 7.36 -15.82
N GLU A 283 -14.01 6.03 -15.67
CA GLU A 283 -15.23 5.31 -16.06
C GLU A 283 -16.46 5.82 -15.30
N LYS A 284 -16.38 5.94 -13.97
CA LYS A 284 -17.51 6.41 -13.15
C LYS A 284 -17.96 7.84 -13.49
N LEU A 285 -17.03 8.73 -13.83
CA LEU A 285 -17.36 10.08 -14.32
C LEU A 285 -18.08 10.03 -15.67
N LYS A 286 -17.62 9.18 -16.61
CA LYS A 286 -18.26 9.02 -17.92
C LYS A 286 -19.70 8.51 -17.79
N ASP A 287 -19.93 7.63 -16.83
CA ASP A 287 -21.24 7.02 -16.56
C ASP A 287 -22.14 7.88 -15.64
N ASN A 288 -21.70 9.10 -15.28
CA ASN A 288 -22.37 10.00 -14.33
C ASN A 288 -22.65 9.35 -12.96
N LYS A 289 -21.81 8.39 -12.55
CA LYS A 289 -21.78 7.76 -11.21
C LYS A 289 -20.81 8.45 -10.26
N LEU A 290 -20.14 9.48 -10.74
CA LEU A 290 -19.26 10.34 -9.98
C LEU A 290 -19.43 11.73 -10.57
N SER A 291 -19.80 12.72 -9.77
CA SER A 291 -19.99 14.11 -10.21
C SER A 291 -18.69 14.89 -10.19
N SER A 292 -17.86 14.67 -9.17
CA SER A 292 -16.56 15.35 -9.03
C SER A 292 -15.56 14.53 -8.22
N VAL A 293 -14.28 14.84 -8.40
CA VAL A 293 -13.16 14.26 -7.66
C VAL A 293 -12.39 15.38 -6.99
N THR A 294 -12.10 15.27 -5.71
CA THR A 294 -11.10 16.11 -5.04
C THR A 294 -9.86 15.29 -4.71
N ILE A 295 -8.67 15.76 -5.10
CA ILE A 295 -7.39 15.09 -4.82
C ILE A 295 -6.50 16.01 -3.99
N THR A 296 -5.98 15.49 -2.87
CA THR A 296 -5.01 16.21 -2.03
C THR A 296 -3.57 15.88 -2.43
N TYR A 297 -2.66 16.86 -2.30
CA TYR A 297 -1.22 16.71 -2.59
C TYR A 297 -0.34 17.39 -1.54
N TYR A 298 0.83 16.85 -1.22
CA TYR A 298 1.64 17.35 -0.09
C TYR A 298 2.61 18.49 -0.44
N ASN A 299 3.13 18.51 -1.66
CA ASN A 299 4.09 19.51 -2.11
C ASN A 299 4.00 19.71 -3.62
N GLU A 300 4.71 20.70 -4.16
CA GLU A 300 4.64 21.04 -5.59
C GLU A 300 5.14 19.91 -6.51
N ASN A 301 6.11 19.11 -6.05
CA ASN A 301 6.57 17.95 -6.83
C ASN A 301 5.52 16.84 -6.87
N ASP A 302 4.78 16.65 -5.77
CA ASP A 302 3.62 15.77 -5.69
C ASP A 302 2.48 16.28 -6.58
N PHE A 303 2.18 17.58 -6.51
CA PHE A 303 1.19 18.23 -7.36
C PHE A 303 1.48 18.03 -8.85
N LYS A 304 2.73 18.26 -9.27
CA LYS A 304 3.15 18.11 -10.66
C LYS A 304 2.91 16.67 -11.13
N ARG A 305 3.33 15.68 -10.34
CA ARG A 305 3.11 14.26 -10.64
C ARG A 305 1.62 13.97 -10.76
N ILE A 306 0.83 14.26 -9.72
CA ILE A 306 -0.62 14.02 -9.70
C ILE A 306 -1.31 14.70 -10.89
N SER A 307 -0.91 15.92 -11.25
CA SER A 307 -1.47 16.63 -12.40
C SER A 307 -1.18 15.93 -13.72
N GLU A 308 0.05 15.49 -13.95
CA GLU A 308 0.41 14.68 -15.13
C GLU A 308 -0.47 13.41 -15.22
N TRP A 309 -0.73 12.75 -14.08
CA TRP A 309 -1.58 11.56 -14.02
C TRP A 309 -3.04 11.83 -14.35
N ILE A 310 -3.61 12.90 -13.80
CA ILE A 310 -4.98 13.32 -14.08
C ILE A 310 -5.13 13.65 -15.56
N ASP A 311 -4.19 14.41 -16.12
CA ASP A 311 -4.25 14.84 -17.52
C ASP A 311 -4.21 13.63 -18.47
N ILE A 312 -3.33 12.65 -18.21
CA ILE A 312 -3.20 11.45 -19.04
C ILE A 312 -4.43 10.52 -18.89
N SER A 313 -5.01 10.45 -17.69
CA SER A 313 -6.20 9.62 -17.44
C SER A 313 -7.48 10.14 -18.10
N GLY A 314 -7.47 11.40 -18.57
CA GLY A 314 -8.64 12.09 -19.08
C GLY A 314 -9.73 12.34 -18.03
N LEU A 315 -9.39 12.25 -16.73
CA LEU A 315 -10.27 12.57 -15.62
C LEU A 315 -10.71 14.05 -15.71
N LYS A 316 -12.02 14.28 -15.82
CA LYS A 316 -12.63 15.61 -15.82
C LYS A 316 -13.23 15.93 -14.45
N ASN A 317 -13.54 17.19 -14.20
CA ASN A 317 -14.14 17.67 -12.93
C ASN A 317 -13.31 17.31 -11.68
N VAL A 318 -11.98 17.49 -11.79
CA VAL A 318 -11.05 17.24 -10.70
C VAL A 318 -10.63 18.55 -10.03
N THR A 319 -10.93 18.68 -8.74
CA THR A 319 -10.42 19.73 -7.86
C THR A 319 -9.12 19.24 -7.21
N LYS A 320 -8.06 20.06 -7.26
CA LYS A 320 -6.76 19.73 -6.67
C LYS A 320 -6.55 20.64 -5.46
N LEU A 321 -6.28 20.06 -4.29
CA LEU A 321 -6.06 20.82 -3.05
C LEU A 321 -4.69 20.51 -2.46
N LYS A 322 -3.92 21.56 -2.14
CA LYS A 322 -2.67 21.37 -1.40
C LYS A 322 -3.02 20.94 0.02
N SER A 323 -2.55 19.77 0.42
CA SER A 323 -2.38 19.38 1.81
C SER A 323 -1.23 20.22 2.38
N LEU A 324 -1.48 21.51 2.61
CA LEU A 324 -0.59 22.36 3.40
C LEU A 324 -0.43 21.71 4.77
N ASN A 325 0.76 21.80 5.36
CA ASN A 325 1.04 21.35 6.72
C ASN A 325 -0.15 21.69 7.64
N GLU A 326 -0.64 20.66 8.33
CA GLU A 326 -1.51 20.62 9.52
C GLU A 326 -2.51 21.79 9.67
N TYR A 327 -3.80 21.48 9.84
CA TYR A 327 -4.91 22.37 10.27
C TYR A 327 -5.93 22.85 9.21
N ASP A 328 -5.56 23.31 8.01
CA ASP A 328 -6.55 24.05 7.17
C ASP A 328 -7.57 23.21 6.36
N LEU A 329 -7.40 21.89 6.24
CA LEU A 329 -8.40 21.01 5.57
C LEU A 329 -9.34 20.31 6.55
N LEU A 330 -9.03 20.35 7.85
CA LEU A 330 -9.74 19.63 8.91
C LEU A 330 -10.38 20.56 9.96
N GLU A 331 -10.15 21.88 9.87
CA GLU A 331 -11.12 22.92 10.29
C GLU A 331 -12.09 23.25 9.14
#